data_AF-A0A2J7R7N3-F1
#
_entry.id   AF-A0A2J7R7N3-F1
#
_cell.length_a   1.000
_cell.length_b   1.000
_cell.length_c   1.000
_cell.angle_alpha   90.00
_cell.angle_beta   90.00
_cell.angle_gamma   90.00
#
_symmetry.space_group_name_H-M   'P 1'
#
loop_
_entity.id
_entity.type
_entity.pdbx_description
1 polymer ?
#
loop_
_entity_poly.entity_id
_entity_poly.type
_entity_poly.pdbx_seq_one_letter_code
_entity_poly.pdbx_strand_id
1 'polypeptide(L)'
;MTDVQSLQNTQLEGKDIQLFRVRMRGIFEKIVACVSIDKFEEIYGAALQGRQSRTRHLYKIWQTTALDGMLRELNEIIIEENLDGKLKERARIIEECQEDNGTIAWRPPGNPTEHVRSFDMKEKIKRRKQLEDFVNSKEVEVDQLKREVSAGRMHVCQLENVLDDQVKKLHSFFEGEKKHQAELQAHFDLLTKQVR
;
A
#
# COMPACT_ATOMS: atom_id res chain seq x y z
N MET A 1 19.71 -9.09 42.84
CA MET A 1 18.24 -9.07 42.70
C MET A 1 17.81 -9.36 41.24
N THR A 2 18.55 -10.20 40.51
CA THR A 2 18.36 -10.44 39.06
C THR A 2 17.88 -11.86 38.74
N ASP A 3 17.89 -12.76 39.72
CA ASP A 3 17.61 -14.20 39.52
C ASP A 3 16.13 -14.59 39.53
N VAL A 4 15.23 -13.68 39.94
CA VAL A 4 13.79 -14.01 40.05
C VAL A 4 13.02 -13.64 38.78
N GLN A 5 13.55 -12.76 37.92
CA GLN A 5 12.88 -12.33 36.69
C GLN A 5 13.08 -13.30 35.51
N SER A 6 14.13 -14.13 35.51
CA SER A 6 14.43 -15.08 34.42
C SER A 6 13.51 -16.32 34.41
N LEU A 7 12.93 -16.67 35.57
CA LEU A 7 12.06 -17.84 35.75
C LEU A 7 10.55 -17.55 35.61
N GLN A 8 10.15 -16.27 35.63
CA GLN A 8 8.73 -15.88 35.47
C GLN A 8 8.31 -15.72 34.00
N ASN A 9 9.25 -15.64 33.05
CA ASN A 9 8.94 -15.48 31.62
C ASN A 9 8.56 -16.79 30.90
N THR A 10 8.78 -17.95 31.51
CA THR A 10 8.62 -19.25 30.83
C THR A 10 7.16 -19.64 30.58
N GLN A 11 6.19 -19.03 31.26
CA GLN A 11 4.75 -19.32 31.08
C GLN A 11 4.10 -18.53 29.94
N LEU A 12 4.75 -17.47 29.43
CA LEU A 12 4.29 -16.66 28.30
C LEU A 12 5.03 -16.96 26.99
N GLU A 13 6.08 -17.78 27.06
CA GLU A 13 6.92 -18.18 25.91
C GLU A 13 6.16 -19.12 24.96
N GLY A 14 6.25 -18.85 23.66
CA GLY A 14 5.63 -19.68 22.61
C GLY A 14 6.21 -21.10 22.54
N LYS A 15 5.44 -22.04 21.98
CA LYS A 15 5.86 -23.45 21.85
C LYS A 15 7.17 -23.60 21.06
N ASP A 16 7.37 -22.78 20.03
CA ASP A 16 8.54 -22.85 19.16
C ASP A 16 9.83 -22.43 19.88
N ILE A 17 9.77 -21.39 20.73
CA ILE A 17 10.95 -20.97 21.50
C ILE A 17 11.30 -22.00 22.58
N GLN A 18 10.29 -22.62 23.21
CA GLN A 18 10.52 -23.70 24.16
C GLN A 18 11.21 -24.90 23.49
N LEU A 19 10.75 -25.28 22.29
CA LEU A 19 11.39 -26.35 21.51
C LEU A 19 12.83 -26.00 21.16
N PHE A 20 13.09 -24.76 20.73
CA PHE A 20 14.44 -24.28 20.44
C PHE A 20 15.36 -24.38 21.66
N ARG A 21 14.90 -23.92 22.84
CA ARG A 21 15.65 -24.02 24.10
C ARG A 21 16.03 -25.46 24.45
N VAL A 22 15.08 -26.40 24.33
CA VAL A 22 15.32 -27.82 24.61
C VAL A 22 16.36 -28.40 23.64
N ARG A 23 16.27 -28.07 22.35
CA ARG A 23 17.23 -28.54 21.34
C ARG A 23 18.63 -27.98 21.59
N MET A 24 18.75 -26.69 21.86
CA MET A 24 20.03 -26.04 22.12
C MET A 24 20.68 -26.55 23.41
N ARG A 25 19.91 -26.72 24.49
CA ARG A 25 20.39 -27.34 25.72
C ARG A 25 21.01 -28.71 25.46
N GLY A 26 20.31 -29.58 24.73
CA GLY A 26 20.83 -30.91 24.40
C GLY A 26 22.10 -30.88 23.54
N ILE A 27 22.28 -29.85 22.70
CA ILE A 27 23.54 -29.65 21.96
C ILE A 27 24.65 -29.21 22.91
N PHE A 28 24.39 -28.25 23.80
CA PHE A 28 25.37 -27.78 24.77
C PHE A 28 25.82 -28.88 25.73
N GLU A 29 24.88 -29.70 26.22
CA GLU A 29 25.19 -30.88 27.03
C GLU A 29 26.11 -31.85 26.29
N LYS A 30 25.88 -32.08 24.99
CA LYS A 30 26.76 -32.92 24.16
C LYS A 30 28.15 -32.31 24.01
N ILE A 31 28.24 -31.00 23.74
CA ILE A 31 29.52 -30.30 23.60
C ILE A 31 30.35 -30.40 24.88
N VAL A 32 29.71 -30.15 26.03
CA VAL A 32 30.36 -30.24 27.35
C VAL A 32 30.72 -31.69 27.70
N ALA A 33 29.97 -32.67 27.22
CA ALA A 33 30.25 -34.09 27.41
C ALA A 33 31.25 -34.69 26.39
N CYS A 34 31.67 -33.94 25.36
CA CYS A 34 32.62 -34.43 24.35
C CYS A 34 33.99 -34.80 24.93
N VAL A 35 34.43 -34.11 25.99
CA VAL A 35 35.65 -34.45 26.71
C VAL A 35 35.25 -35.32 27.89
N SER A 36 35.64 -36.58 27.91
CA SER A 36 35.40 -37.45 29.07
C SER A 36 36.27 -37.05 30.26
N ILE A 37 35.85 -37.41 31.46
CA ILE A 37 36.63 -37.16 32.67
C ILE A 37 38.01 -37.84 32.62
N ASP A 38 38.09 -39.03 32.03
CA ASP A 38 39.35 -39.75 31.84
C ASP A 38 40.29 -39.01 30.90
N LYS A 39 39.74 -38.45 29.81
CA LYS A 39 40.53 -37.65 28.86
C LYS A 39 40.99 -36.34 29.47
N PHE A 40 40.15 -35.73 30.31
CA PHE A 40 40.51 -34.54 31.06
C PHE A 40 41.62 -34.82 32.09
N GLU A 41 41.54 -35.96 32.80
CA GLU A 41 42.59 -36.43 33.72
C GLU A 41 43.89 -36.74 32.99
N GLU A 42 43.85 -37.35 31.81
CA GLU A 42 45.03 -37.60 30.97
C GLU A 42 45.74 -36.29 30.59
N ILE A 43 44.99 -35.27 30.17
CA ILE A 43 45.55 -34.00 29.68
C ILE A 43 46.09 -33.14 30.84
N TYR A 44 45.32 -33.01 31.93
CA TYR A 44 45.62 -32.06 33.00
C TYR A 44 46.22 -32.71 34.26
N GLY A 45 46.30 -34.04 34.33
CA GLY A 45 46.76 -34.78 35.51
C GLY A 45 48.19 -34.44 35.93
N ALA A 46 49.10 -34.23 34.96
CA ALA A 46 50.48 -33.82 35.23
C ALA A 46 50.56 -32.42 35.87
N ALA A 47 49.77 -31.46 35.35
CA ALA A 47 49.69 -30.10 35.89
C ALA A 47 49.07 -30.06 37.30
N LEU A 48 48.19 -31.01 37.61
CA LEU A 48 47.50 -31.13 38.90
C LEU A 48 48.22 -32.07 39.89
N GLN A 49 49.49 -32.41 39.63
CA GLN A 49 50.33 -33.24 40.49
C GLN A 49 49.70 -34.61 40.81
N GLY A 50 48.94 -35.19 39.88
CA GLY A 50 48.29 -36.50 40.06
C GLY A 50 47.15 -36.54 41.08
N ARG A 51 46.68 -35.39 41.58
CA ARG A 51 45.57 -35.32 42.55
C ARG A 51 44.23 -35.54 41.85
N GLN A 52 43.87 -36.80 41.60
CA GLN A 52 42.64 -37.21 40.90
C GLN A 52 41.38 -36.54 41.46
N SER A 53 41.22 -36.49 42.79
CA SER A 53 40.08 -35.83 43.44
C SER A 53 39.91 -34.36 43.03
N ARG A 54 41.00 -33.59 42.90
CA ARG A 54 40.94 -32.19 42.44
C ARG A 54 40.63 -32.08 40.97
N THR A 55 41.18 -32.98 40.16
CA THR A 55 40.95 -33.00 38.71
C THR A 55 39.49 -33.28 38.38
N ARG A 56 38.87 -34.25 39.05
CA ARG A 56 37.42 -34.52 38.92
C ARG A 56 36.56 -33.36 39.40
N HIS A 57 36.95 -32.72 40.49
CA HIS A 57 36.25 -31.55 41.01
C HIS A 57 36.29 -30.38 40.01
N LEU A 58 37.47 -30.07 39.46
CA LEU A 58 37.65 -29.04 38.43
C LEU A 58 36.89 -29.37 37.15
N TYR A 59 36.89 -30.63 36.71
CA TYR A 59 36.11 -31.07 35.56
C TYR A 59 34.61 -30.82 35.77
N LYS A 60 34.08 -31.17 36.95
CA LYS A 60 32.67 -30.91 37.28
C LYS A 60 32.34 -29.41 37.30
N ILE A 61 33.22 -28.59 37.90
CA ILE A 61 33.07 -27.13 37.88
C ILE A 61 33.05 -26.63 36.44
N TRP A 62 34.01 -27.05 35.62
CA TRP A 62 34.06 -26.66 34.21
C TRP A 62 32.78 -27.03 33.47
N GLN A 63 32.29 -28.26 33.64
CA GLN A 63 31.05 -28.70 32.98
C GLN A 63 29.85 -27.84 33.36
N THR A 64 29.65 -27.62 34.66
CA THR A 64 28.52 -26.80 35.15
C THR A 64 28.66 -25.35 34.70
N THR A 65 29.83 -24.73 34.90
CA THR A 65 30.06 -23.33 34.51
C THR A 65 29.97 -23.12 33.01
N ALA A 66 30.48 -24.04 32.19
CA ALA A 66 30.38 -23.95 30.74
C ALA A 66 28.93 -24.07 30.27
N LEU A 67 28.19 -25.07 30.79
CA LEU A 67 26.78 -25.27 30.42
C LEU A 67 25.91 -24.09 30.85
N ASP A 68 26.05 -23.62 32.09
CA ASP A 68 25.29 -22.48 32.61
C ASP A 68 25.62 -21.20 31.83
N GLY A 69 26.90 -21.00 31.50
CA GLY A 69 27.35 -19.89 30.65
C GLY A 69 26.68 -19.94 29.28
N MET A 70 26.76 -21.06 28.56
CA MET A 70 26.13 -21.21 27.24
C MET A 70 24.61 -21.01 27.27
N LEU A 71 23.93 -21.52 28.30
CA LEU A 71 22.48 -21.35 28.47
C LEU A 71 22.11 -19.90 28.77
N ARG A 72 22.94 -19.19 29.54
CA ARG A 72 22.74 -17.76 29.81
C ARG A 72 22.92 -16.93 28.54
N GLU A 73 23.99 -17.15 27.77
CA GLU A 73 24.20 -16.46 26.49
C GLU A 73 23.05 -16.74 25.51
N LEU A 74 22.55 -17.98 25.48
CA LEU A 74 21.36 -18.33 24.68
C LEU A 74 20.13 -17.53 25.13
N ASN A 75 19.91 -17.36 26.43
CA ASN A 75 18.80 -16.56 26.94
C ASN A 75 18.93 -15.10 26.52
N GLU A 76 20.14 -14.56 26.59
CA GLU A 76 20.44 -13.18 26.19
C GLU A 76 20.13 -12.97 24.70
N ILE A 77 20.61 -13.87 23.82
CA ILE A 77 20.28 -13.83 22.38
C ILE A 77 18.77 -13.90 22.14
N ILE A 78 18.06 -14.79 22.85
CA ILE A 78 16.61 -14.94 22.70
C ILE A 78 15.87 -13.63 23.03
N ILE A 79 16.32 -12.92 24.07
CA ILE A 79 15.74 -11.66 24.51
C ILE A 79 16.15 -10.52 23.57
N GLU A 80 17.43 -10.36 23.28
CA GLU A 80 17.98 -9.29 22.44
C GLU A 80 17.36 -9.30 21.03
N GLU A 81 17.26 -10.47 20.42
CA GLU A 81 16.70 -10.62 19.08
C GLU A 81 15.18 -10.67 19.04
N ASN A 82 14.51 -10.59 20.19
CA ASN A 82 13.06 -10.79 20.34
C ASN A 82 12.57 -12.04 19.58
N LEU A 83 13.29 -13.15 19.77
CA LEU A 83 13.06 -14.39 19.01
C LEU A 83 11.66 -14.97 19.26
N ASP A 84 11.14 -14.88 20.49
CA ASP A 84 9.78 -15.32 20.83
C ASP A 84 8.72 -14.51 20.05
N GLY A 85 8.86 -13.18 19.98
CA GLY A 85 7.99 -12.33 19.20
C GLY A 85 8.03 -12.64 17.70
N LYS A 86 9.22 -12.80 17.12
CA LYS A 86 9.40 -13.15 15.70
C LYS A 86 8.81 -14.52 15.35
N LEU A 87 8.95 -15.51 16.23
CA LEU A 87 8.38 -16.85 16.03
C LEU A 87 6.86 -16.86 16.17
N LYS A 88 6.30 -16.10 17.13
CA LYS A 88 4.84 -15.90 17.25
C LYS A 88 4.27 -15.20 16.02
N GLU A 89 4.94 -14.17 15.52
CA GLU A 89 4.54 -13.47 14.29
C GLU A 89 4.58 -14.42 13.09
N ARG A 90 5.64 -15.23 12.96
CA ARG A 90 5.73 -16.26 11.93
C ARG A 90 4.55 -17.25 12.02
N ALA A 91 4.20 -17.70 13.22
CA ALA A 91 3.05 -18.59 13.41
C ALA A 91 1.74 -17.92 12.97
N ARG A 92 1.55 -16.63 13.29
CA ARG A 92 0.39 -15.84 12.85
C ARG A 92 0.31 -15.73 11.32
N ILE A 93 1.42 -15.43 10.65
CA ILE A 93 1.49 -15.35 9.19
C ILE A 93 1.14 -16.71 8.55
N ILE A 94 1.61 -17.82 9.12
CA ILE A 94 1.28 -19.16 8.63
C ILE A 94 -0.21 -19.45 8.79
N GLU A 95 -0.82 -19.01 9.89
CA GLU A 95 -2.25 -19.14 10.14
C GLU A 95 -3.09 -18.30 9.18
N GLU A 96 -2.71 -17.04 8.96
CA GLU A 96 -3.35 -16.13 7.99
C GLU A 96 -3.28 -16.67 6.55
N CYS A 97 -2.21 -17.38 6.19
CA CYS A 97 -2.01 -17.95 4.85
C CYS A 97 -2.47 -19.42 4.73
N GLN A 98 -3.29 -19.94 5.64
CA GLN A 98 -3.76 -21.34 5.57
C GLN A 98 -4.56 -21.65 4.30
N GLU A 99 -5.25 -20.67 3.72
CA GLU A 99 -6.02 -20.84 2.48
C GLU A 99 -5.12 -21.05 1.25
N ASP A 100 -3.87 -20.58 1.31
CA ASP A 100 -2.87 -20.73 0.24
C ASP A 100 -2.07 -22.04 0.34
N ASN A 101 -2.45 -22.93 1.27
CA ASN A 101 -1.70 -24.15 1.56
C ASN A 101 -1.72 -25.10 0.35
N GLY A 102 -0.53 -25.36 -0.22
CA GLY A 102 -0.36 -26.14 -1.45
C GLY A 102 -0.01 -25.31 -2.69
N THR A 103 -0.08 -23.97 -2.62
CA THR A 103 0.39 -23.10 -3.68
C THR A 103 1.89 -22.80 -3.53
N ILE A 104 2.59 -22.63 -4.66
CA ILE A 104 3.98 -22.17 -4.63
C ILE A 104 3.97 -20.68 -4.34
N ALA A 105 4.21 -20.33 -3.09
CA ALA A 105 4.36 -18.93 -2.69
C ALA A 105 5.48 -18.26 -3.48
N TRP A 106 5.23 -17.02 -3.94
CA TRP A 106 6.21 -16.24 -4.67
C TRP A 106 7.52 -16.13 -3.88
N ARG A 107 8.65 -16.21 -4.59
CA ARG A 107 9.99 -16.01 -4.04
C ARG A 107 10.69 -14.92 -4.86
N PRO A 108 11.46 -14.04 -4.23
CA PRO A 108 12.13 -12.97 -4.94
C PRO A 108 13.09 -13.55 -6.02
N PRO A 109 12.92 -13.27 -7.32
CA PRO A 109 13.74 -13.83 -8.42
C PRO A 109 15.21 -13.37 -8.45
N GLY A 110 15.69 -12.63 -7.45
CA GLY A 110 17.04 -12.06 -7.44
C GLY A 110 17.23 -10.81 -8.33
N ASN A 111 16.24 -10.42 -9.13
CA ASN A 111 16.23 -9.17 -9.91
C ASN A 111 15.40 -8.08 -9.21
N PRO A 112 16.03 -7.00 -8.67
CA PRO A 112 15.33 -5.93 -7.96
C PRO A 112 14.25 -5.23 -8.79
N THR A 113 14.46 -5.08 -10.10
CA THR A 113 13.48 -4.40 -10.98
C THR A 113 12.17 -5.18 -11.07
N GLU A 114 12.25 -6.52 -11.02
CA GLU A 114 11.05 -7.37 -11.00
C GLU A 114 10.35 -7.36 -9.64
N HIS A 115 11.08 -7.13 -8.54
CA HIS A 115 10.49 -7.06 -7.20
C HIS A 115 9.74 -5.75 -6.99
N VAL A 116 10.34 -4.63 -7.43
CA VAL A 116 9.75 -3.28 -7.27
C VAL A 116 8.47 -3.13 -8.08
N ARG A 117 8.38 -3.79 -9.24
CA ARG A 117 7.14 -3.81 -10.07
C ARG A 117 5.92 -4.26 -9.28
N SER A 118 6.07 -5.27 -8.41
CA SER A 118 4.98 -5.81 -7.60
C SER A 118 4.53 -4.82 -6.52
N PHE A 119 5.49 -4.16 -5.87
CA PHE A 119 5.22 -3.18 -4.82
C PHE A 119 4.53 -1.92 -5.38
N ASP A 120 5.06 -1.37 -6.47
CA ASP A 120 4.51 -0.16 -7.11
C ASP A 120 3.14 -0.39 -7.76
N MET A 121 2.79 -1.66 -8.05
CA MET A 121 1.52 -2.00 -8.70
C MET A 121 0.32 -1.53 -7.89
N LYS A 122 0.36 -1.64 -6.55
CA LYS A 122 -0.74 -1.22 -5.68
C LYS A 122 -1.01 0.29 -5.80
N GLU A 123 0.05 1.09 -5.79
CA GLU A 123 -0.05 2.54 -5.95
C GLU A 123 -0.44 2.95 -7.37
N LYS A 124 0.03 2.22 -8.38
CA LYS A 124 -0.40 2.43 -9.77
C LYS A 124 -1.89 2.14 -9.97
N ILE A 125 -2.40 1.05 -9.40
CA ILE A 125 -3.84 0.72 -9.44
C ILE A 125 -4.67 1.81 -8.75
N LYS A 126 -4.23 2.28 -7.58
CA LYS A 126 -4.90 3.36 -6.85
C LYS A 126 -4.96 4.64 -7.69
N ARG A 127 -3.84 5.08 -8.27
CA ARG A 127 -3.80 6.27 -9.13
C ARG A 127 -4.66 6.10 -10.37
N ARG A 128 -4.62 4.93 -11.02
CA ARG A 128 -5.47 4.65 -12.19
C ARG A 128 -6.94 4.88 -11.87
N LYS A 129 -7.43 4.31 -10.75
CA LYS A 129 -8.81 4.49 -10.32
C LYS A 129 -9.17 5.97 -10.10
N GLN A 130 -8.30 6.73 -9.45
CA GLN A 130 -8.51 8.17 -9.24
C GLN A 130 -8.59 8.94 -10.56
N LEU A 131 -7.76 8.60 -11.55
CA LEU A 131 -7.83 9.22 -12.87
C LEU A 131 -9.10 8.82 -13.62
N GLU A 132 -9.52 7.56 -13.55
CA GLU A 132 -10.77 7.08 -14.16
C GLU A 132 -11.97 7.85 -13.58
N ASP A 133 -12.06 7.97 -12.26
CA ASP A 133 -13.12 8.73 -11.58
C ASP A 133 -13.12 10.20 -11.99
N PHE A 134 -11.93 10.82 -12.09
CA PHE A 134 -11.78 12.21 -12.52
C PHE A 134 -12.20 12.42 -13.97
N VAL A 135 -11.78 11.56 -14.89
CA VAL A 135 -12.14 11.64 -16.32
C VAL A 135 -13.64 11.48 -16.49
N ASN A 136 -14.25 10.48 -15.86
CA ASN A 136 -15.69 10.26 -15.91
C ASN A 136 -16.46 11.49 -15.42
N SER A 137 -16.03 12.12 -14.32
CA SER A 137 -16.65 13.35 -13.83
C SER A 137 -16.57 14.49 -14.84
N LYS A 138 -15.45 14.63 -15.56
CA LYS A 138 -15.27 15.67 -16.59
C LYS A 138 -16.08 15.37 -17.85
N GLU A 139 -16.21 14.13 -18.25
CA GLU A 139 -17.04 13.74 -19.40
C GLU A 139 -18.52 14.06 -19.14
N VAL A 140 -19.03 13.76 -17.94
CA VAL A 140 -20.40 14.12 -17.54
C VAL A 140 -20.63 15.63 -17.57
N GLU A 141 -19.68 16.42 -17.05
CA GLU A 141 -19.73 17.88 -17.07
C GLU A 141 -19.75 18.43 -18.51
N VAL A 142 -18.89 17.88 -19.37
CA VAL A 142 -18.82 18.25 -20.80
C VAL A 142 -20.12 17.92 -21.52
N ASP A 143 -20.73 16.77 -21.26
CA ASP A 143 -21.98 16.39 -21.91
C ASP A 143 -23.17 17.22 -21.42
N GLN A 144 -23.14 17.68 -20.17
CA GLN A 144 -24.09 18.68 -19.68
C GLN A 144 -23.90 20.02 -20.42
N LEU A 145 -22.66 20.52 -20.50
CA LEU A 145 -22.33 21.77 -21.20
C LEU A 145 -22.71 21.72 -22.69
N LYS A 146 -22.45 20.60 -23.38
CA LYS A 146 -22.86 20.41 -24.78
C LYS A 146 -24.37 20.57 -24.95
N ARG A 147 -25.17 20.02 -24.02
CA ARG A 147 -26.63 20.15 -24.05
C ARG A 147 -27.08 21.59 -23.84
N GLU A 148 -26.48 22.29 -22.87
CA GLU A 148 -26.78 23.70 -22.60
C GLU A 148 -26.42 24.61 -23.78
N VAL A 149 -25.23 24.44 -24.35
CA VAL A 149 -24.79 25.19 -25.53
C VAL A 149 -25.70 24.92 -26.73
N SER A 150 -26.11 23.67 -26.94
CA SER A 150 -27.02 23.32 -28.03
C SER A 150 -28.40 23.96 -27.85
N ALA A 151 -28.94 23.95 -26.62
CA ALA A 151 -30.19 24.63 -26.29
C ALA A 151 -30.09 26.15 -26.50
N GLY A 152 -28.99 26.77 -26.06
CA GLY A 152 -28.73 28.19 -26.28
C GLY A 152 -28.64 28.54 -27.77
N ARG A 153 -27.93 27.74 -28.58
CA ARG A 153 -27.86 27.93 -30.04
C ARG A 153 -29.22 27.83 -30.70
N MET A 154 -30.05 26.85 -30.33
CA MET A 154 -31.41 26.74 -30.86
C MET A 154 -32.26 27.96 -30.51
N HIS A 155 -32.15 28.47 -29.28
CA HIS A 155 -32.88 29.65 -28.85
C HIS A 155 -32.47 30.90 -29.64
N VAL A 156 -31.17 31.10 -29.87
CA VAL A 156 -30.66 32.19 -30.72
C VAL A 156 -31.21 32.08 -32.15
N CYS A 157 -31.15 30.90 -32.77
CA CYS A 157 -31.70 30.72 -34.12
C CYS A 157 -33.21 31.01 -34.18
N GLN A 158 -33.98 30.68 -33.14
CA GLN A 158 -35.39 31.02 -33.07
C GLN A 158 -35.61 32.54 -33.01
N LEU A 159 -34.83 33.25 -32.20
CA LEU A 159 -34.89 34.71 -32.11
C LEU A 159 -34.49 35.39 -33.42
N GLU A 160 -33.45 34.89 -34.10
CA GLU A 160 -33.02 35.37 -35.42
C GLU A 160 -34.15 35.24 -36.45
N ASN A 161 -34.83 34.09 -36.49
CA ASN A 161 -35.97 33.88 -37.39
C ASN A 161 -37.14 34.84 -37.10
N VAL A 162 -37.47 35.07 -35.82
CA VAL A 162 -38.52 36.02 -35.43
C VAL A 162 -38.15 37.44 -35.84
N LEU A 163 -36.89 37.84 -35.63
CA LEU A 163 -36.39 39.16 -36.02
C LEU A 163 -36.46 39.34 -37.53
N ASP A 164 -35.98 38.36 -38.31
CA ASP A 164 -36.02 38.38 -39.77
C ASP A 164 -37.45 38.53 -40.30
N ASP A 165 -38.41 37.81 -39.70
CA ASP A 165 -39.82 37.92 -40.08
C ASP A 165 -40.41 39.30 -39.75
N GLN A 166 -40.03 39.90 -38.61
CA GLN A 166 -40.44 41.26 -38.26
C GLN A 166 -39.83 42.29 -39.21
N VAL A 167 -38.55 42.17 -39.53
CA VAL A 167 -37.85 43.04 -40.47
C VAL A 167 -38.49 42.96 -41.86
N LYS A 168 -38.81 41.76 -42.36
CA LYS A 168 -39.52 41.56 -43.63
C LYS A 168 -40.91 42.22 -43.63
N LYS A 169 -41.68 42.08 -42.54
CA LYS A 169 -42.99 42.74 -42.39
C LYS A 169 -42.86 44.26 -42.44
N LEU A 170 -41.95 44.84 -41.65
CA LEU A 170 -41.69 46.27 -41.65
C LEU A 170 -41.28 46.77 -43.02
N HIS A 171 -40.40 46.04 -43.71
CA HIS A 171 -39.97 46.41 -45.06
C HIS A 171 -41.16 46.43 -46.05
N SER A 172 -42.04 45.43 -46.00
CA SER A 172 -43.23 45.38 -46.86
C SER A 172 -44.22 46.53 -46.59
N PHE A 173 -44.38 46.92 -45.31
CA PHE A 173 -45.21 48.05 -44.94
C PHE A 173 -44.64 49.37 -45.48
N PHE A 174 -43.35 49.59 -45.31
CA PHE A 174 -42.66 50.77 -45.80
C PHE A 174 -42.74 50.90 -47.34
N GLU A 175 -42.55 49.80 -48.08
CA GLU A 175 -42.70 49.83 -49.54
C GLU A 175 -44.15 50.14 -49.97
N GLY A 176 -45.14 49.65 -49.21
CA GLY A 176 -46.54 50.00 -49.41
C GLY A 176 -46.83 51.48 -49.19
N GLU A 177 -46.34 52.05 -48.09
CA GLU A 177 -46.49 53.48 -47.77
C GLU A 177 -45.80 54.37 -48.79
N LYS A 178 -44.57 54.01 -49.20
CA LYS A 178 -43.81 54.70 -50.24
C LYS A 178 -44.57 54.74 -51.57
N LYS A 179 -45.22 53.64 -51.96
CA LYS A 179 -46.07 53.60 -53.15
C LYS A 179 -47.27 54.53 -53.00
N HIS A 180 -47.96 54.51 -51.87
CA HIS A 180 -49.09 55.39 -51.61
C HIS A 180 -48.69 56.88 -51.63
N GLN A 181 -47.53 57.21 -51.06
CA GLN A 181 -46.97 58.56 -51.11
C GLN A 181 -46.68 59.00 -52.55
N ALA A 182 -46.13 58.11 -53.38
CA ALA A 182 -45.91 58.39 -54.80
C ALA A 182 -47.23 58.63 -55.56
N GLU A 183 -48.29 57.87 -55.25
CA GLU A 183 -49.63 58.07 -55.81
C GLU A 183 -50.22 59.43 -55.39
N LEU A 184 -50.15 59.79 -54.10
CA LEU A 184 -50.60 61.09 -53.60
C LEU A 184 -49.83 62.25 -54.24
N GLN A 185 -48.52 62.13 -54.39
CA GLN A 185 -47.70 63.14 -55.06
C GLN A 185 -48.13 63.33 -56.52
N ALA A 186 -48.37 62.23 -57.24
CA ALA A 186 -48.85 62.28 -58.62
C ALA A 186 -50.23 62.98 -58.73
N HIS A 187 -51.14 62.70 -57.80
CA HIS A 187 -52.44 63.39 -57.73
C HIS A 187 -52.30 64.89 -57.42
N PHE A 188 -51.42 65.25 -56.48
CA PHE A 188 -51.14 66.65 -56.14
C PHE A 188 -50.55 67.42 -57.33
N ASP A 189 -49.60 66.83 -58.05
CA ASP A 189 -49.00 67.42 -59.25
C ASP A 189 -50.05 67.65 -60.36
N LEU A 190 -51.01 66.72 -60.50
CA LEU A 190 -52.12 66.85 -61.45
C LEU A 190 -53.05 68.02 -61.10
N LEU A 191 -53.43 68.15 -59.82
CA LEU A 191 -54.26 69.26 -59.33
C LEU A 191 -53.55 70.61 -59.51
N THR A 192 -52.25 70.65 -59.23
CA THR A 192 -51.45 71.88 -59.37
C THR A 192 -51.34 72.34 -60.84
N LYS A 193 -51.41 71.41 -61.80
CA LYS A 193 -51.51 71.71 -63.25
C LYS A 193 -52.89 72.20 -63.70
N GLN A 194 -53.96 71.87 -62.98
CA GLN A 194 -55.33 72.30 -63.31
C GLN A 194 -55.67 73.70 -62.76
N VAL A 195 -54.89 74.20 -61.80
CA VAL A 195 -55.12 75.49 -61.11
C VAL A 195 -54.20 76.62 -61.67
N ARG A 196 -53.30 76.30 -62.61
CA ARG A 196 -52.46 77.26 -63.36
C ARG A 196 -52.96 77.42 -64.78
#